data_AF-A0A0N4V3R4-F1
#
_entry.id   AF-A0A0N4V3R4-F1
#
_cell.length_a   1.000
_cell.length_b   1.000
_cell.length_c   1.000
_cell.angle_alpha   90.00
_cell.angle_beta   90.00
_cell.angle_gamma   90.00
#
_symmetry.space_group_name_H-M   'P 1'
#
loop_
_entity.id
_entity.type
_entity.pdbx_description
1 polymer ?
#
loop_
_entity_poly.entity_id
_entity_poly.type
_entity_poly.pdbx_seq_one_letter_code
_entity_poly.pdbx_strand_id
1 'polypeptide(L)'
;MVISFAGWDVPLKTSKRNLSNAIKKNNTARNSGFALLWGTCLRTSLRDWHPGASNLVPLAPMGGKQIGGWELVGKMLRYVWPKGNWHLKRRVLVAMALLVGAKLLNVVVPFLLKDVINYYNGKAPDFLKLSLDSPAQTIVSLGFLLIIAYGATRAGAAGFNELRNAVFAKVAQNSVRSIARNIFLHLHSLDLSYHLSRQTGGLSKAIDRGTRGMAFVLNALVFNVVPTILEVSMVTGIFYYKCGTDFALATLGCLSTYTIATLGITRWRTRFRHQMNQADNDAGNKAMDSLINYETVKYFNNEKFEADRYDFYLKKYEVAALKTSTSLALLNFVQNAIFSSGLIAIMCLAAVNIQNGTMNVGDLVLANTLLFQLSVPLNFLGSVYREIRQGLVDMQMMFSLLYLKSSIVEKPNAPPLRITRETASISIKNVTFGYLPGQPILKGVTFEVPAGKKVAIVGGSGSGKSTIVRLLYRLFDVGSGDILINGQKITDVDLESLRRAIAVVPQVFS
;
A
#
# COMPACT_ATOMS: atom_id res chain seq x y z
N MET A 1 22.28 -38.82 -20.59
CA MET A 1 22.75 -39.15 -19.22
C MET A 1 23.68 -40.35 -19.37
N VAL A 2 25.00 -40.10 -19.33
CA VAL A 2 26.03 -41.13 -19.45
C VAL A 2 26.85 -41.02 -18.17
N ILE A 3 26.83 -42.06 -17.36
CA ILE A 3 27.60 -42.16 -16.11
C ILE A 3 28.99 -42.68 -16.50
N SER A 4 30.03 -41.90 -16.23
CA SER A 4 31.43 -42.31 -16.36
C SER A 4 32.08 -42.21 -14.99
N PHE A 5 32.57 -43.34 -14.48
CA PHE A 5 33.45 -43.39 -13.32
C PHE A 5 34.90 -43.30 -13.83
N ALA A 6 35.63 -42.31 -13.36
CA ALA A 6 37.09 -42.28 -13.45
C ALA A 6 37.62 -41.65 -12.16
N GLY A 7 38.17 -42.50 -11.29
CA GLY A 7 38.96 -42.08 -10.15
C GLY A 7 40.34 -41.66 -10.61
N TRP A 8 40.77 -40.46 -10.21
CA TRP A 8 42.16 -40.01 -10.26
C TRP A 8 42.44 -39.23 -8.97
N ASP A 9 43.21 -39.87 -8.08
CA ASP A 9 43.91 -39.23 -6.97
C ASP A 9 45.07 -38.39 -7.52
N VAL A 10 45.05 -37.08 -7.28
CA VAL A 10 46.27 -36.24 -7.26
C VAL A 10 46.11 -35.17 -6.16
N PRO A 11 47.08 -35.02 -5.25
CA PRO A 11 46.96 -34.11 -4.10
C PRO A 11 47.35 -32.69 -4.50
N LEU A 12 46.55 -31.69 -4.12
CA LEU A 12 46.94 -30.28 -4.23
C LEU A 12 47.22 -29.68 -2.85
N LYS A 13 48.49 -29.34 -2.69
CA LYS A 13 49.14 -28.67 -1.58
C LYS A 13 48.40 -27.42 -1.07
N THR A 14 48.42 -27.32 0.24
CA THR A 14 48.24 -26.13 1.07
C THR A 14 48.83 -24.84 0.49
N SER A 15 48.06 -23.74 0.58
CA SER A 15 48.59 -22.38 0.68
C SER A 15 47.82 -21.62 1.76
N LYS A 16 48.37 -21.61 2.98
CA LYS A 16 48.07 -20.62 4.01
C LYS A 16 48.86 -19.36 3.66
N ARG A 17 48.20 -18.24 3.40
CA ARG A 17 48.79 -16.90 3.54
C ARG A 17 47.73 -15.85 3.89
N ASN A 18 47.85 -15.36 5.12
CA ASN A 18 47.67 -13.99 5.58
C ASN A 18 46.40 -13.24 5.22
N LEU A 19 45.47 -13.19 6.18
CA LEU A 19 44.56 -12.06 6.40
C LEU A 19 44.29 -11.87 7.91
N SER A 20 45.36 -11.75 8.69
CA SER A 20 45.32 -11.04 9.98
C SER A 20 46.01 -9.70 9.79
N ASN A 21 45.24 -8.63 9.63
CA ASN A 21 45.60 -7.23 9.94
C ASN A 21 44.51 -6.28 9.39
N ALA A 22 43.33 -6.30 10.01
CA ALA A 22 42.34 -5.22 9.84
C ALA A 22 41.37 -5.09 11.02
N ILE A 23 41.68 -5.67 12.19
CA ILE A 23 40.85 -5.56 13.41
C ILE A 23 41.75 -5.11 14.56
N LYS A 24 42.23 -3.86 14.49
CA LYS A 24 42.80 -3.13 15.64
C LYS A 24 43.02 -1.66 15.28
N LYS A 25 41.92 -0.90 15.23
CA LYS A 25 41.89 0.55 15.54
C LYS A 25 40.46 1.05 15.41
N ASN A 26 39.79 1.19 16.55
CA ASN A 26 38.94 2.33 16.91
C ASN A 26 38.08 1.92 18.09
N ASN A 27 38.64 2.10 19.28
CA ASN A 27 37.86 2.10 20.51
C ASN A 27 38.49 3.11 21.48
N THR A 28 38.33 4.41 21.17
CA THR A 28 38.58 5.52 22.10
C THR A 28 37.86 6.77 21.58
N ALA A 29 36.60 6.96 21.99
CA ALA A 29 35.98 8.29 22.18
C ALA A 29 34.63 8.11 22.89
N ARG A 30 34.67 8.27 24.21
CA ARG A 30 33.52 8.36 25.11
C ARG A 30 33.25 9.86 25.36
N ASN A 31 31.96 10.20 25.47
CA ASN A 31 31.38 11.46 25.95
C ASN A 31 31.31 12.68 25.01
N SER A 32 30.14 12.85 24.37
CA SER A 32 29.38 14.12 24.16
C SER A 32 28.43 14.01 22.95
N GLY A 33 27.43 13.13 23.02
CA GLY A 33 26.68 12.70 21.82
C GLY A 33 25.18 13.04 21.75
N PHE A 34 24.57 13.67 22.75
CA PHE A 34 23.10 13.80 22.78
C PHE A 34 22.55 15.12 22.19
N ALA A 35 23.29 16.23 22.29
CA ALA A 35 22.84 17.53 21.78
C ALA A 35 23.17 17.76 20.28
N LEU A 36 24.23 17.12 19.77
CA LEU A 36 24.71 17.30 18.39
C LEU A 36 23.89 16.50 17.35
N LEU A 37 23.18 15.46 17.77
CA LEU A 37 22.31 14.64 16.91
C LEU A 37 21.05 15.38 16.44
N TRP A 38 20.56 16.35 17.22
CA TRP A 38 19.35 17.11 16.87
C TRP A 38 19.62 18.18 15.80
N GLY A 39 20.78 18.86 15.84
CA GLY A 39 21.12 19.92 14.89
C GLY A 39 21.53 19.44 13.49
N THR A 40 22.15 18.26 13.39
CA THR A 40 22.64 17.69 12.12
C THR A 40 21.57 16.91 11.35
N CYS A 41 20.55 16.37 12.03
CA CYS A 41 19.44 15.64 11.40
C CYS A 41 18.48 16.56 10.62
N LEU A 42 18.40 17.85 10.99
CA LEU A 42 17.61 18.86 10.29
C LEU A 42 18.25 19.34 8.96
N ARG A 43 19.58 19.34 8.85
CA ARG A 43 20.30 19.92 7.70
C ARG A 43 20.52 18.97 6.52
N THR A 44 20.38 17.65 6.73
CA THR A 44 20.47 16.62 5.68
C THR A 44 19.10 16.26 5.07
N SER A 45 18.07 17.05 5.40
CA SER A 45 16.64 16.82 5.17
C SER A 45 16.15 16.75 3.70
N LEU A 46 16.98 16.97 2.67
CA LEU A 46 16.46 17.17 1.31
C LEU A 46 17.09 16.36 0.17
N ARG A 47 18.17 15.59 0.38
CA ARG A 47 18.90 15.00 -0.76
C ARG A 47 18.92 13.47 -0.88
N ASP A 48 18.87 12.71 0.21
CA ASP A 48 19.12 11.27 0.11
C ASP A 48 17.91 10.44 0.58
N TRP A 49 17.03 10.09 -0.36
CA TRP A 49 15.97 9.11 -0.14
C TRP A 49 16.01 8.01 -1.21
N HIS A 50 16.38 6.80 -0.80
CA HIS A 50 16.20 5.59 -1.61
C HIS A 50 14.88 4.90 -1.26
N PRO A 51 14.05 4.55 -2.26
CA PRO A 51 12.90 3.68 -2.04
C PRO A 51 13.40 2.28 -1.65
N GLY A 52 12.73 1.64 -0.69
CA GLY A 52 13.08 0.29 -0.25
C GLY A 52 13.15 -0.66 -1.44
N ALA A 53 14.23 -1.45 -1.50
CA ALA A 53 14.45 -2.45 -2.54
C ALA A 53 13.30 -3.46 -2.57
N SER A 54 12.32 -3.20 -3.43
CA SER A 54 11.43 -4.21 -3.99
C SER A 54 12.14 -4.81 -5.20
N ASN A 55 12.34 -6.14 -5.21
CA ASN A 55 12.98 -6.94 -6.26
C ASN A 55 12.21 -6.97 -7.59
N LEU A 56 11.78 -5.81 -8.08
CA LEU A 56 11.28 -5.65 -9.43
C LEU A 56 12.25 -4.72 -10.14
N VAL A 57 12.68 -5.13 -11.33
CA VAL A 57 13.20 -4.21 -12.33
C VAL A 57 12.32 -2.96 -12.25
N PRO A 58 12.87 -1.77 -11.96
CA PRO A 58 12.08 -0.56 -11.99
C PRO A 58 11.39 -0.58 -13.34
N LEU A 59 10.05 -0.64 -13.36
CA LEU A 59 9.35 -0.32 -14.58
C LEU A 59 9.85 1.07 -14.90
N ALA A 60 10.74 1.18 -15.89
CA ALA A 60 11.32 2.44 -16.34
C ALA A 60 10.17 3.45 -16.38
N PRO A 61 10.37 4.68 -15.85
CA PRO A 61 9.28 5.61 -15.57
C PRO A 61 8.35 5.59 -16.76
N MET A 62 7.15 5.02 -16.58
CA MET A 62 6.27 4.68 -17.68
C MET A 62 5.70 5.97 -18.27
N GLY A 63 6.51 6.67 -19.06
CA GLY A 63 6.18 7.79 -19.96
C GLY A 63 5.25 8.88 -19.42
N GLY A 64 5.08 8.98 -18.09
CA GLY A 64 3.95 9.68 -17.50
C GLY A 64 4.40 10.57 -16.34
N LYS A 65 3.83 11.77 -16.30
CA LYS A 65 4.01 12.76 -15.23
C LYS A 65 3.90 12.05 -13.87
N GLN A 66 4.89 12.20 -12.99
CA GLN A 66 4.80 11.63 -11.63
C GLN A 66 3.59 12.26 -10.92
N ILE A 67 2.53 11.46 -10.79
CA ILE A 67 1.27 11.87 -10.15
C ILE A 67 1.57 12.06 -8.66
N GLY A 68 1.26 13.25 -8.13
CA GLY A 68 1.43 13.52 -6.70
C GLY A 68 0.54 12.60 -5.84
N GLY A 69 0.97 12.27 -4.62
CA GLY A 69 0.22 11.38 -3.72
C GLY A 69 -1.24 11.85 -3.48
N TRP A 70 -1.45 13.15 -3.34
CA TRP A 70 -2.80 13.73 -3.19
C TRP A 70 -3.66 13.61 -4.45
N GLU A 71 -3.05 13.66 -5.64
CA GLU A 71 -3.76 13.45 -6.90
C GLU A 71 -4.17 11.97 -7.06
N LEU A 72 -3.34 11.03 -6.60
CA LEU A 72 -3.69 9.60 -6.53
C LEU A 72 -4.85 9.35 -5.57
N VAL A 73 -4.83 9.97 -4.38
CA VAL A 73 -5.95 9.91 -3.43
C VAL A 73 -7.22 10.48 -4.06
N GLY A 74 -7.13 11.63 -4.75
CA GLY A 74 -8.26 12.22 -5.46
C GLY A 74 -8.85 11.30 -6.54
N LYS A 75 -8.00 10.61 -7.32
CA LYS A 75 -8.43 9.62 -8.33
C LYS A 75 -9.09 8.41 -7.67
N MET A 76 -8.50 7.89 -6.60
CA MET A 76 -9.05 6.79 -5.81
C MET A 76 -10.43 7.14 -5.23
N LEU A 77 -10.61 8.35 -4.69
CA LEU A 77 -11.88 8.80 -4.12
C LEU A 77 -13.01 8.86 -5.16
N ARG A 78 -12.71 9.05 -6.45
CA ARG A 78 -13.71 8.95 -7.53
C ARG A 78 -14.27 7.53 -7.68
N TYR A 79 -13.51 6.50 -7.31
CA TYR A 79 -13.98 5.11 -7.28
C TYR A 79 -14.82 4.80 -6.04
N VAL A 80 -14.53 5.46 -4.91
CA VAL A 80 -15.36 5.40 -3.69
C VAL A 80 -16.71 6.10 -3.90
N TRP A 81 -16.70 7.18 -4.69
CA TRP A 81 -17.88 7.97 -5.04
C TRP A 81 -18.18 7.94 -6.56
N PRO A 82 -18.59 6.78 -7.11
CA PRO A 82 -18.80 6.63 -8.55
C PRO A 82 -19.97 7.47 -9.05
N LYS A 83 -19.83 8.04 -10.25
CA LYS A 83 -20.93 8.70 -10.97
C LYS A 83 -21.96 7.64 -11.37
N GLY A 84 -23.22 7.82 -11.00
CA GLY A 84 -24.35 6.96 -11.41
C GLY A 84 -24.80 5.89 -10.40
N ASN A 85 -24.00 5.47 -9.42
CA ASN A 85 -24.41 4.43 -8.45
C ASN A 85 -24.89 5.02 -7.12
N TRP A 86 -26.18 5.35 -7.04
CA TRP A 86 -26.79 5.95 -5.84
C TRP A 86 -26.70 5.03 -4.60
N HIS A 87 -26.82 3.71 -4.78
CA HIS A 87 -26.71 2.76 -3.67
C HIS A 87 -25.34 2.82 -2.98
N LEU A 88 -24.26 3.02 -3.74
CA LEU A 88 -22.91 3.13 -3.17
C LEU A 88 -22.72 4.47 -2.46
N LYS A 89 -23.19 5.57 -3.05
CA LYS A 89 -23.16 6.91 -2.42
C LYS A 89 -23.92 6.93 -1.10
N ARG A 90 -25.11 6.32 -1.05
CA ARG A 90 -25.89 6.19 0.20
C ARG A 90 -25.11 5.44 1.28
N ARG A 91 -24.40 4.35 0.94
CA ARG A 91 -23.56 3.61 1.89
C ARG A 91 -22.41 4.47 2.42
N VAL A 92 -21.76 5.27 1.58
CA VAL A 92 -20.73 6.22 2.02
C VAL A 92 -21.32 7.24 2.99
N LEU A 93 -22.46 7.84 2.67
CA LEU A 93 -23.14 8.79 3.56
C LEU A 93 -23.53 8.16 4.90
N VAL A 94 -24.09 6.94 4.88
CA VAL A 94 -24.41 6.20 6.10
C VAL A 94 -23.15 5.89 6.91
N ALA A 95 -22.05 5.46 6.29
CA ALA A 95 -20.78 5.25 6.98
C ALA A 95 -20.25 6.55 7.61
N MET A 96 -20.34 7.68 6.90
CA MET A 96 -19.93 8.99 7.45
C MET A 96 -20.83 9.45 8.60
N ALA A 97 -22.15 9.21 8.52
CA ALA A 97 -23.06 9.51 9.61
C ALA A 97 -22.78 8.63 10.84
N LEU A 98 -22.54 7.32 10.64
CA LEU A 98 -22.14 6.39 11.70
C LEU A 98 -20.78 6.78 12.32
N LEU A 99 -19.84 7.28 11.51
CA LEU A 99 -18.56 7.80 11.99
C LEU A 99 -18.76 8.96 12.96
N VAL A 100 -19.54 9.97 12.55
CA VAL A 100 -19.81 11.15 13.38
C VAL A 100 -20.57 10.73 14.64
N GLY A 101 -21.60 9.89 14.51
CA GLY A 101 -22.35 9.35 15.64
C GLY A 101 -21.46 8.58 16.64
N ALA A 102 -20.58 7.70 16.15
CA ALA A 102 -19.63 6.97 16.98
C ALA A 102 -18.73 7.91 17.78
N LYS A 103 -18.19 8.96 17.13
CA LYS A 103 -17.28 9.89 17.78
C LYS A 103 -17.97 10.85 18.75
N LEU A 104 -19.18 11.31 18.43
CA LEU A 104 -20.01 12.07 19.37
C LEU A 104 -20.31 11.24 20.63
N LEU A 105 -20.75 9.99 20.47
CA LEU A 105 -20.97 9.09 21.61
C LEU A 105 -19.68 8.86 22.40
N ASN A 106 -18.54 8.65 21.73
CA ASN A 106 -17.25 8.45 22.41
C ASN A 106 -16.85 9.66 23.27
N VAL A 107 -17.12 10.88 22.78
CA VAL A 107 -16.87 12.14 23.49
C VAL A 107 -17.85 12.35 24.65
N VAL A 108 -19.09 11.84 24.57
CA VAL A 108 -20.09 11.90 25.65
C VAL A 108 -19.74 10.97 26.81
N VAL A 109 -19.07 9.83 26.56
CA VAL A 109 -18.71 8.84 27.60
C VAL A 109 -17.96 9.47 28.79
N PRO A 110 -16.90 10.28 28.60
CA PRO A 110 -16.24 11.00 29.69
C PRO A 110 -17.13 11.98 30.47
N PHE A 111 -18.12 12.62 29.82
CA PHE A 111 -19.06 13.51 30.51
C PHE A 111 -19.96 12.73 31.46
N LEU A 112 -20.49 11.58 31.03
CA LEU A 112 -21.28 10.72 31.90
C LEU A 112 -20.46 10.23 33.09
N LEU A 113 -19.18 9.90 32.88
CA LEU A 113 -18.29 9.52 33.98
C LEU A 113 -18.04 10.69 34.95
N LYS A 114 -17.83 11.90 34.44
CA LYS A 114 -17.76 13.12 35.26
C LYS A 114 -19.04 13.31 36.09
N ASP A 115 -20.21 13.14 35.47
CA ASP A 115 -21.49 13.36 36.13
C ASP A 115 -21.74 12.31 37.22
N VAL A 116 -21.38 11.04 36.98
CA VAL A 116 -21.37 9.99 38.01
C VAL A 116 -20.50 10.41 39.20
N ILE A 117 -19.27 10.85 38.96
CA ILE A 117 -18.33 11.22 40.03
C ILE A 117 -18.84 12.42 40.81
N ASN A 118 -19.29 13.47 40.12
CA ASN A 118 -19.82 14.66 40.78
C ASN A 118 -21.09 14.35 41.59
N TYR A 119 -21.96 13.47 41.08
CA TYR A 119 -23.18 13.05 41.78
C TYR A 119 -22.88 12.37 43.11
N TYR A 120 -21.92 11.43 43.13
CA TYR A 120 -21.52 10.76 44.37
C TYR A 120 -20.68 11.67 45.28
N ASN A 121 -19.83 12.54 44.72
CA ASN A 121 -19.03 13.48 45.50
C ASN A 121 -19.89 14.54 46.21
N GLY A 122 -20.95 15.05 45.57
CA GLY A 122 -21.92 15.96 46.21
C GLY A 122 -22.79 15.30 47.29
N LYS A 123 -22.68 13.98 47.46
CA LYS A 123 -23.40 13.16 48.44
C LYS A 123 -22.47 12.48 49.44
N ALA A 124 -21.19 12.87 49.47
CA ALA A 124 -20.19 12.42 50.43
C ALA A 124 -20.09 13.43 51.57
N PRO A 125 -20.66 13.18 52.76
CA PRO A 125 -20.60 14.23 53.78
C PRO A 125 -19.28 14.19 54.58
N ASP A 126 -19.06 15.18 55.45
CA ASP A 126 -17.76 15.80 55.85
C ASP A 126 -16.49 14.97 56.17
N PHE A 127 -16.52 13.64 56.20
CA PHE A 127 -15.27 12.86 56.17
C PHE A 127 -15.23 11.72 55.14
N LEU A 128 -16.35 11.35 54.49
CA LEU A 128 -16.49 10.40 53.36
C LEU A 128 -17.97 9.97 53.15
N LYS A 129 -18.96 10.67 53.71
CA LYS A 129 -20.09 9.91 54.25
C LYS A 129 -20.98 9.21 53.21
N LEU A 130 -21.53 8.15 53.74
CA LEU A 130 -22.69 7.39 53.35
C LEU A 130 -23.52 7.45 54.62
N SER A 131 -24.58 8.25 54.64
CA SER A 131 -25.66 8.08 55.61
C SER A 131 -26.97 8.53 54.99
N LEU A 132 -27.89 7.57 54.99
CA LEU A 132 -29.20 7.57 54.38
C LEU A 132 -30.23 7.91 55.46
N ASP A 133 -30.95 9.02 55.29
CA ASP A 133 -32.25 9.21 55.93
C ASP A 133 -33.22 9.73 54.85
N SER A 134 -33.87 8.77 54.16
CA SER A 134 -34.98 8.87 53.17
C SER A 134 -34.92 9.98 52.10
N PRO A 135 -34.70 9.71 50.78
CA PRO A 135 -35.39 8.74 49.91
C PRO A 135 -34.39 7.90 49.09
N ALA A 136 -34.04 6.74 49.64
CA ALA A 136 -32.94 5.90 49.16
C ALA A 136 -33.15 5.35 47.73
N GLN A 137 -34.39 5.07 47.31
CA GLN A 137 -34.65 4.41 46.02
C GLN A 137 -34.47 5.33 44.80
N THR A 138 -34.91 6.60 44.88
CA THR A 138 -34.81 7.57 43.76
C THR A 138 -33.38 8.09 43.57
N ILE A 139 -32.61 8.14 44.65
CA ILE A 139 -31.21 8.59 44.65
C ILE A 139 -30.28 7.47 44.16
N VAL A 140 -30.47 6.25 44.65
CA VAL A 140 -29.76 5.09 44.11
C VAL A 140 -30.13 4.91 42.62
N SER A 141 -31.40 5.09 42.23
CA SER A 141 -31.80 4.92 40.84
C SER A 141 -31.10 5.89 39.87
N LEU A 142 -30.86 7.15 40.23
CA LEU A 142 -30.22 8.12 39.30
C LEU A 142 -28.72 7.84 39.10
N GLY A 143 -27.98 7.52 40.17
CA GLY A 143 -26.57 7.15 40.07
C GLY A 143 -26.37 5.86 39.26
N PHE A 144 -27.19 4.85 39.52
CA PHE A 144 -27.21 3.61 38.74
C PHE A 144 -27.62 3.85 37.28
N LEU A 145 -28.61 4.71 37.02
CA LEU A 145 -29.01 5.11 35.67
C LEU A 145 -27.86 5.77 34.90
N LEU A 146 -27.08 6.66 35.54
CA LEU A 146 -25.92 7.30 34.91
C LEU A 146 -24.80 6.30 34.60
N ILE A 147 -24.56 5.31 35.46
CA ILE A 147 -23.59 4.23 35.22
C ILE A 147 -24.06 3.32 34.06
N ILE A 148 -25.35 2.97 34.03
CA ILE A 148 -25.95 2.22 32.92
C ILE A 148 -25.85 3.04 31.63
N ALA A 149 -26.15 4.33 31.68
CA ALA A 149 -26.03 5.25 30.55
C ALA A 149 -24.58 5.36 30.06
N TYR A 150 -23.59 5.42 30.96
CA TYR A 150 -22.16 5.37 30.63
C TYR A 150 -21.84 4.07 29.87
N GLY A 151 -22.25 2.92 30.41
CA GLY A 151 -22.03 1.62 29.78
C GLY A 151 -22.71 1.50 28.40
N ALA A 152 -23.96 1.92 28.31
CA ALA A 152 -24.75 1.91 27.08
C ALA A 152 -24.18 2.87 26.02
N THR A 153 -23.75 4.07 26.41
CA THR A 153 -23.13 5.05 25.49
C THR A 153 -21.79 4.52 24.99
N ARG A 154 -20.97 3.92 25.86
CA ARG A 154 -19.71 3.29 25.48
C ARG A 154 -19.92 2.11 24.51
N ALA A 155 -20.88 1.24 24.81
CA ALA A 155 -21.25 0.14 23.93
C ALA A 155 -21.82 0.66 22.60
N GLY A 156 -22.63 1.73 22.63
CA GLY A 156 -23.16 2.40 21.45
C GLY A 156 -22.06 3.01 20.58
N ALA A 157 -21.08 3.68 21.17
CA ALA A 157 -19.93 4.23 20.44
C ALA A 157 -19.15 3.11 19.70
N ALA A 158 -18.89 1.99 20.37
CA ALA A 158 -18.27 0.81 19.76
C ALA A 158 -19.16 0.19 18.67
N GLY A 159 -20.46 0.05 18.91
CA GLY A 159 -21.42 -0.48 17.95
C GLY A 159 -21.51 0.36 16.68
N PHE A 160 -21.59 1.69 16.79
CA PHE A 160 -21.58 2.60 15.64
C PHE A 160 -20.24 2.52 14.88
N ASN A 161 -19.12 2.38 15.59
CA ASN A 161 -17.81 2.22 14.98
C ASN A 161 -17.72 0.93 14.15
N GLU A 162 -18.21 -0.20 14.67
CA GLU A 162 -18.22 -1.47 13.94
C GLU A 162 -19.25 -1.50 12.80
N LEU A 163 -20.43 -0.89 12.99
CA LEU A 163 -21.41 -0.72 11.91
C LEU A 163 -20.83 0.13 10.77
N ARG A 164 -20.13 1.22 11.09
CA ARG A 164 -19.40 2.02 10.10
C ARG A 164 -18.41 1.14 9.34
N ASN A 165 -17.61 0.33 10.03
CA ASN A 165 -16.62 -0.56 9.42
C ASN A 165 -17.29 -1.54 8.43
N ALA A 166 -18.38 -2.18 8.85
CA ALA A 166 -19.12 -3.14 8.03
C ALA A 166 -19.76 -2.48 6.79
N VAL A 167 -20.40 -1.32 6.95
CA VAL A 167 -21.01 -0.58 5.84
C VAL A 167 -19.96 -0.11 4.84
N PHE A 168 -18.83 0.42 5.33
CA PHE A 168 -17.75 0.93 4.48
C PHE A 168 -16.95 -0.18 3.79
N ALA A 169 -16.78 -1.36 4.41
CA ALA A 169 -16.07 -2.48 3.82
C ALA A 169 -16.63 -2.87 2.43
N LYS A 170 -17.97 -2.84 2.26
CA LYS A 170 -18.58 -3.10 0.95
C LYS A 170 -18.20 -2.04 -0.09
N VAL A 171 -18.09 -0.77 0.32
CA VAL A 171 -17.66 0.33 -0.56
C VAL A 171 -16.20 0.18 -0.97
N ALA A 172 -15.32 -0.08 0.00
CA ALA A 172 -13.90 -0.30 -0.25
C ALA A 172 -13.66 -1.47 -1.22
N GLN A 173 -14.28 -2.63 -0.96
CA GLN A 173 -14.14 -3.81 -1.82
C GLN A 173 -14.76 -3.61 -3.21
N ASN A 174 -15.88 -2.89 -3.32
CA ASN A 174 -16.44 -2.54 -4.62
C ASN A 174 -15.51 -1.61 -5.42
N SER A 175 -14.85 -0.66 -4.75
CA SER A 175 -13.88 0.26 -5.36
C SER A 175 -12.68 -0.52 -5.91
N VAL A 176 -12.12 -1.42 -5.10
CA VAL A 176 -10.99 -2.31 -5.48
C VAL A 176 -11.37 -3.20 -6.66
N ARG A 177 -12.54 -3.85 -6.62
CA ARG A 177 -13.03 -4.68 -7.73
C ARG A 177 -13.19 -3.87 -9.03
N SER A 178 -13.75 -2.66 -8.92
CA SER A 178 -14.03 -1.82 -10.09
C SER A 178 -12.75 -1.33 -10.76
N ILE A 179 -11.75 -0.89 -9.99
CA ILE A 179 -10.47 -0.46 -10.56
C ILE A 179 -9.70 -1.64 -11.18
N ALA A 180 -9.71 -2.80 -10.52
CA ALA A 180 -9.05 -4.00 -11.04
C ALA A 180 -9.66 -4.42 -12.38
N ARG A 181 -11.00 -4.42 -12.49
CA ARG A 181 -11.71 -4.70 -13.74
C ARG A 181 -11.38 -3.67 -14.83
N ASN A 182 -11.34 -2.38 -14.51
CA ASN A 182 -11.05 -1.34 -15.49
C ASN A 182 -9.62 -1.46 -16.01
N ILE A 183 -8.64 -1.76 -15.15
CA ILE A 183 -7.26 -2.00 -15.56
C ILE A 183 -7.17 -3.26 -16.42
N PHE A 184 -7.83 -4.34 -16.02
CA PHE A 184 -7.85 -5.57 -16.80
C PHE A 184 -8.38 -5.34 -18.22
N LEU A 185 -9.52 -4.64 -18.36
CA LEU A 185 -10.06 -4.27 -19.67
C LEU A 185 -9.13 -3.35 -20.46
N HIS A 186 -8.50 -2.39 -19.79
CA HIS A 186 -7.55 -1.50 -20.44
C HIS A 186 -6.30 -2.23 -20.92
N LEU A 187 -5.74 -3.16 -20.15
CA LEU A 187 -4.62 -3.98 -20.58
C LEU A 187 -4.97 -4.85 -21.79
N HIS A 188 -6.20 -5.37 -21.86
CA HIS A 188 -6.69 -6.06 -23.07
C HIS A 188 -6.84 -5.15 -24.29
N SER A 189 -7.03 -3.84 -24.09
CA SER A 189 -7.08 -2.86 -25.17
C SER A 189 -5.70 -2.44 -25.71
N LEU A 190 -4.61 -2.81 -25.03
CA LEU A 190 -3.24 -2.53 -25.49
C LEU A 190 -2.82 -3.48 -26.61
N ASP A 191 -1.91 -3.01 -27.46
CA ASP A 191 -1.43 -3.77 -28.61
C ASP A 191 -0.54 -4.98 -28.23
N LEU A 192 -0.37 -5.90 -29.19
CA LEU A 192 0.39 -7.14 -28.95
C LEU A 192 1.88 -6.88 -28.65
N SER A 193 2.47 -5.80 -29.17
CA SER A 193 3.86 -5.41 -28.87
C SER A 193 4.05 -5.19 -27.37
N TYR A 194 3.07 -4.55 -26.72
CA TYR A 194 3.07 -4.38 -25.28
C TYR A 194 3.07 -5.73 -24.54
N HIS A 195 2.22 -6.68 -24.97
CA HIS A 195 2.11 -7.99 -24.30
C HIS A 195 3.33 -8.90 -24.52
N LEU A 196 3.97 -8.84 -25.71
CA LEU A 196 5.16 -9.65 -26.01
C LEU A 196 6.44 -9.12 -25.33
N SER A 197 6.51 -7.82 -25.06
CA SER A 197 7.69 -7.19 -24.44
C SER A 197 7.69 -7.27 -22.91
N ARG A 198 6.62 -7.77 -22.29
CA ARG A 198 6.44 -7.77 -20.83
C ARG A 198 6.36 -9.18 -20.27
N GLN A 199 7.00 -9.35 -19.11
CA GLN A 199 6.77 -10.51 -18.27
C GLN A 199 5.36 -10.42 -17.69
N THR A 200 4.43 -11.26 -18.14
CA THR A 200 3.03 -11.35 -17.66
C THR A 200 2.94 -11.43 -16.13
N GLY A 201 3.92 -12.06 -15.48
CA GLY A 201 4.02 -12.13 -14.02
C GLY A 201 4.26 -10.78 -13.33
N GLY A 202 4.96 -9.84 -13.96
CA GLY A 202 5.19 -8.49 -13.43
C GLY A 202 3.93 -7.62 -13.45
N LEU A 203 3.13 -7.74 -14.51
CA LEU A 203 1.84 -7.03 -14.65
C LEU A 203 0.82 -7.51 -13.63
N SER A 204 0.67 -8.83 -13.48
CA SER A 204 -0.21 -9.42 -12.47
C SER A 204 0.15 -8.94 -11.06
N LYS A 205 1.45 -8.96 -10.71
CA LYS A 205 1.93 -8.44 -9.42
C LYS A 205 1.67 -6.95 -9.24
N ALA A 206 1.79 -6.13 -10.29
CA ALA A 206 1.53 -4.69 -10.22
C ALA A 206 0.05 -4.38 -9.93
N ILE A 207 -0.88 -5.11 -10.57
CA ILE A 207 -2.32 -4.98 -10.32
C ILE A 207 -2.65 -5.44 -8.89
N ASP A 208 -2.15 -6.60 -8.48
CA ASP A 208 -2.41 -7.19 -7.18
C ASP A 208 -1.83 -6.33 -6.02
N ARG A 209 -0.60 -5.82 -6.18
CA ARG A 209 -0.03 -4.85 -5.21
C ARG A 209 -0.78 -3.53 -5.20
N GLY A 210 -1.12 -2.97 -6.35
CA GLY A 210 -1.82 -1.69 -6.40
C GLY A 210 -3.23 -1.73 -5.85
N THR A 211 -3.96 -2.83 -6.07
CA THR A 211 -5.30 -3.04 -5.51
C THR A 211 -5.27 -3.20 -3.99
N ARG A 212 -4.30 -3.97 -3.46
CA ARG A 212 -4.05 -4.00 -2.00
C ARG A 212 -3.62 -2.65 -1.45
N GLY A 213 -2.72 -1.95 -2.14
CA GLY A 213 -2.28 -0.60 -1.79
C GLY A 213 -3.45 0.38 -1.68
N MET A 214 -4.39 0.32 -2.64
CA MET A 214 -5.62 1.10 -2.61
C MET A 214 -6.50 0.76 -1.41
N ALA A 215 -6.71 -0.52 -1.14
CA ALA A 215 -7.48 -0.95 0.03
C ALA A 215 -6.87 -0.44 1.34
N PHE A 216 -5.54 -0.51 1.47
CA PHE A 216 -4.82 0.02 2.64
C PHE A 216 -4.99 1.53 2.79
N VAL A 217 -4.79 2.32 1.72
CA VAL A 217 -4.95 3.78 1.79
C VAL A 217 -6.39 4.16 2.14
N LEU A 218 -7.39 3.48 1.55
CA LEU A 218 -8.80 3.70 1.89
C LEU A 218 -9.10 3.42 3.36
N ASN A 219 -8.70 2.24 3.85
CA ASN A 219 -8.92 1.86 5.24
C ASN A 219 -8.19 2.79 6.20
N ALA A 220 -6.94 3.14 5.89
CA ALA A 220 -6.14 4.07 6.69
C ALA A 220 -6.79 5.45 6.79
N LEU A 221 -7.29 6.00 5.69
CA LEU A 221 -7.95 7.30 5.70
C LEU A 221 -9.28 7.26 6.47
N VAL A 222 -10.14 6.28 6.18
CA VAL A 222 -11.52 6.25 6.72
C VAL A 222 -11.59 5.74 8.15
N PHE A 223 -10.73 4.80 8.55
CA PHE A 223 -10.79 4.20 9.88
C PHE A 223 -9.79 4.78 10.87
N ASN A 224 -8.71 5.42 10.41
CA ASN A 224 -7.69 5.99 11.28
C ASN A 224 -7.57 7.52 11.13
N VAL A 225 -7.18 8.03 9.96
CA VAL A 225 -6.81 9.45 9.80
C VAL A 225 -7.99 10.40 10.01
N VAL A 226 -9.08 10.23 9.25
CA VAL A 226 -10.26 11.12 9.35
C VAL A 226 -10.90 11.06 10.75
N PRO A 227 -11.14 9.87 11.34
CA PRO A 227 -11.69 9.79 12.70
C PRO A 227 -10.79 10.42 13.75
N THR A 228 -9.47 10.29 13.62
CA THR A 228 -8.51 10.87 14.59
C THR A 228 -8.48 12.38 14.50
N ILE A 229 -8.46 12.96 13.29
CA ILE A 229 -8.52 14.42 13.10
C ILE A 229 -9.81 14.97 13.73
N LEU A 230 -10.95 14.32 13.45
CA LEU A 230 -12.25 14.73 13.99
C LEU A 230 -12.27 14.66 15.53
N GLU A 231 -11.72 13.59 16.11
CA GLU A 231 -11.65 13.42 17.56
C GLU A 231 -10.71 14.43 18.24
N VAL A 232 -9.52 14.67 17.68
CA VAL A 232 -8.59 15.70 18.14
C VAL A 232 -9.25 17.08 18.09
N SER A 233 -9.88 17.44 16.97
CA SER A 233 -10.59 18.71 16.84
C SER A 233 -11.70 18.88 17.88
N MET A 234 -12.49 17.82 18.13
CA MET A 234 -13.55 17.87 19.16
C MET A 234 -12.99 17.99 20.57
N VAL A 235 -11.98 17.19 20.94
CA VAL A 235 -11.40 17.23 22.29
C VAL A 235 -10.71 18.57 22.55
N THR A 236 -9.91 19.07 21.61
CA THR A 236 -9.28 20.39 21.73
C THR A 236 -10.33 21.51 21.81
N GLY A 237 -11.40 21.44 21.02
CA GLY A 237 -12.52 22.38 21.09
C GLY A 237 -13.20 22.36 22.46
N ILE A 238 -13.48 21.16 23.00
CA ILE A 238 -14.09 20.99 24.32
C ILE A 238 -13.21 21.59 25.43
N PHE A 239 -11.90 21.35 25.38
CA PHE A 239 -10.99 21.94 26.35
C PHE A 239 -10.95 23.46 26.27
N TYR A 240 -10.90 24.01 25.05
CA TYR A 240 -10.94 25.45 24.85
C TYR A 240 -12.20 26.09 25.43
N TYR A 241 -13.38 25.52 25.17
CA TYR A 241 -14.65 26.08 25.63
C TYR A 241 -14.97 25.81 27.11
N LYS A 242 -14.63 24.64 27.67
CA LYS A 242 -14.99 24.28 29.06
C LYS A 242 -13.90 24.52 30.10
N CYS A 243 -12.64 24.25 29.76
CA CYS A 243 -11.53 24.27 30.73
C CYS A 243 -10.58 25.47 30.52
N GLY A 244 -10.72 26.18 29.40
CA GLY A 244 -9.90 27.34 29.06
C GLY A 244 -8.76 27.02 28.08
N THR A 245 -8.03 28.06 27.69
CA THR A 245 -6.98 28.00 26.68
C THR A 245 -5.81 27.12 27.08
N ASP A 246 -5.49 27.05 28.37
CA ASP A 246 -4.32 26.33 28.88
C ASP A 246 -4.43 24.82 28.67
N PHE A 247 -5.64 24.25 28.83
CA PHE A 247 -5.91 22.84 28.55
C PHE A 247 -5.81 22.52 27.05
N ALA A 248 -6.30 23.42 26.20
CA ALA A 248 -6.21 23.26 24.75
C ALA A 248 -4.74 23.31 24.28
N LEU A 249 -3.94 24.25 24.81
CA LEU A 249 -2.51 24.38 24.51
C LEU A 249 -1.70 23.19 25.02
N ALA A 250 -1.96 22.72 26.25
CA ALA A 250 -1.32 21.53 26.79
C ALA A 250 -1.62 20.29 25.94
N THR A 251 -2.88 20.13 25.49
CA THR A 251 -3.30 19.04 24.61
C THR A 251 -2.60 19.12 23.25
N LEU A 252 -2.66 20.28 22.58
CA LEU A 252 -2.01 20.47 21.28
C LEU A 252 -0.49 20.31 21.37
N GLY A 253 0.13 20.77 22.45
CA GLY A 253 1.55 20.59 22.73
C GLY A 253 1.94 19.12 22.88
N CYS A 254 1.16 18.36 23.66
CA CYS A 254 1.30 16.92 23.82
C CYS A 254 1.18 16.19 22.47
N LEU A 255 0.13 16.47 21.71
CA LEU A 255 -0.13 15.84 20.41
C LEU A 255 0.93 16.17 19.37
N SER A 256 1.40 17.42 19.34
CA SER A 256 2.46 17.87 18.44
C SER A 256 3.79 17.17 18.77
N THR A 257 4.13 17.12 20.06
CA THR A 257 5.34 16.43 20.55
C THR A 257 5.27 14.93 20.24
N TYR A 258 4.13 14.29 20.48
CA TYR A 258 3.88 12.90 20.13
C TYR A 258 4.07 12.64 18.64
N THR A 259 3.49 13.49 17.78
CA THR A 259 3.54 13.33 16.32
C THR A 259 4.97 13.48 15.81
N ILE A 260 5.69 14.52 16.25
CA ILE A 260 7.07 14.78 15.84
C ILE A 260 7.99 13.63 16.28
N ALA A 261 7.91 13.22 17.56
CA ALA A 261 8.71 12.12 18.09
C ALA A 261 8.41 10.80 17.37
N THR A 262 7.12 10.47 17.20
CA THR A 262 6.67 9.24 16.52
C THR A 262 7.18 9.19 15.08
N LEU A 263 7.01 10.27 14.30
CA LEU A 263 7.46 10.29 12.91
C LEU A 263 8.99 10.26 12.79
N GLY A 264 9.71 10.99 13.66
CA GLY A 264 11.17 10.98 13.70
C GLY A 264 11.73 9.58 13.98
N ILE A 265 11.26 8.93 15.06
CA ILE A 265 11.68 7.58 15.44
C ILE A 265 11.25 6.56 14.39
N THR A 266 10.04 6.70 13.83
CA THR A 266 9.54 5.80 12.76
C THR A 266 10.42 5.85 11.52
N ARG A 267 10.83 7.05 11.09
CA ARG A 267 11.77 7.21 9.96
C ARG A 267 13.11 6.55 10.24
N TRP A 268 13.67 6.81 11.42
CA TRP A 268 14.93 6.20 11.84
C TRP A 268 14.87 4.67 11.87
N ARG A 269 13.85 4.08 12.50
CA ARG A 269 13.73 2.62 12.63
C ARG A 269 13.40 1.90 11.34
N THR A 270 12.86 2.61 10.33
CA THR A 270 12.54 2.02 9.02
C THR A 270 13.78 1.39 8.37
N ARG A 271 14.98 1.93 8.62
CA ARG A 271 16.24 1.36 8.12
C ARG A 271 16.53 -0.05 8.66
N PHE A 272 16.20 -0.32 9.92
CA PHE A 272 16.42 -1.63 10.54
C PHE A 272 15.47 -2.67 9.97
N ARG A 273 14.22 -2.26 9.72
CA ARG A 273 13.25 -3.12 9.04
C ARG A 273 13.68 -3.44 7.61
N HIS A 274 14.33 -2.49 6.93
CA HIS A 274 14.89 -2.75 5.61
C HIS A 274 16.04 -3.77 5.66
N GLN A 275 16.97 -3.62 6.61
CA GLN A 275 18.06 -4.58 6.83
C GLN A 275 17.55 -5.97 7.17
N MET A 276 16.51 -6.06 8.01
CA MET A 276 15.85 -7.32 8.36
C MET A 276 15.25 -8.00 7.12
N ASN A 277 14.50 -7.26 6.31
CA ASN A 277 13.92 -7.80 5.07
C ASN A 277 14.98 -8.23 4.05
N GLN A 278 16.12 -7.52 3.96
CA GLN A 278 17.22 -7.92 3.09
C GLN A 278 17.84 -9.25 3.56
N ALA A 279 18.15 -9.36 4.85
CA ALA A 279 18.70 -10.60 5.42
C ALA A 279 17.75 -11.79 5.29
N ASP A 280 16.43 -11.56 5.43
CA ASP A 280 15.38 -12.56 5.20
C ASP A 280 15.39 -13.07 3.76
N ASN A 281 15.44 -12.15 2.79
CA ASN A 281 15.53 -12.52 1.38
C ASN A 281 16.82 -13.29 1.06
N ASP A 282 17.97 -12.87 1.61
CA ASP A 282 19.24 -13.57 1.40
C ASP A 282 19.19 -15.00 1.96
N ALA A 283 18.62 -15.18 3.16
CA ALA A 283 18.42 -16.49 3.78
C ALA A 283 17.47 -17.35 2.94
N GLY A 284 16.33 -16.80 2.52
CA GLY A 284 15.36 -17.49 1.67
C GLY A 284 15.91 -17.90 0.31
N ASN A 285 16.68 -17.02 -0.34
CA ASN A 285 17.35 -17.32 -1.60
C ASN A 285 18.35 -18.46 -1.45
N LYS A 286 19.12 -18.49 -0.35
CA LYS A 286 20.10 -19.55 -0.09
C LYS A 286 19.44 -20.90 0.20
N ALA A 287 18.35 -20.91 0.95
CA ALA A 287 17.56 -22.10 1.17
C ALA A 287 16.98 -22.65 -0.15
N MET A 288 16.42 -21.78 -1.00
CA MET A 288 15.89 -22.17 -2.32
C MET A 288 16.99 -22.72 -3.24
N ASP A 289 18.15 -22.07 -3.31
CA ASP A 289 19.30 -22.50 -4.11
C ASP A 289 19.75 -23.92 -3.71
N SER A 290 19.83 -24.19 -2.40
CA SER A 290 20.18 -25.52 -1.88
C SER A 290 19.11 -26.58 -2.20
N LEU A 291 17.82 -26.26 -2.06
CA LEU A 291 16.72 -27.20 -2.31
C LEU A 291 16.49 -27.50 -3.79
N ILE A 292 16.65 -26.50 -4.67
CA ILE A 292 16.58 -26.71 -6.14
C ILE A 292 17.75 -27.59 -6.58
N ASN A 293 18.94 -27.38 -6.00
CA ASN A 293 20.14 -28.16 -6.30
C ASN A 293 20.36 -29.33 -5.33
N TYR A 294 19.27 -29.92 -4.81
CA TYR A 294 19.32 -30.98 -3.81
C TYR A 294 20.21 -32.16 -4.25
N GLU A 295 20.09 -32.60 -5.50
CA GLU A 295 20.92 -33.68 -6.04
C GLU A 295 22.40 -33.33 -5.99
N THR A 296 22.76 -32.10 -6.37
CA THR A 296 24.15 -31.61 -6.31
C THR A 296 24.67 -31.63 -4.88
N VAL A 297 23.90 -31.12 -3.92
CA VAL A 297 24.29 -31.13 -2.50
C VAL A 297 24.56 -32.57 -2.03
N LYS A 298 23.72 -33.53 -2.44
CA LYS A 298 23.88 -34.95 -2.11
C LYS A 298 25.06 -35.62 -2.83
N TYR A 299 25.30 -35.32 -4.10
CA TYR A 299 26.45 -35.86 -4.83
C TYR A 299 27.78 -35.46 -4.19
N PHE A 300 27.84 -34.30 -3.54
CA PHE A 300 29.05 -33.81 -2.86
C PHE A 300 29.03 -33.97 -1.33
N ASN A 301 28.01 -34.60 -0.73
CA ASN A 301 27.85 -34.75 0.73
C ASN A 301 28.05 -33.42 1.52
N ASN A 302 27.53 -32.32 0.99
CA ASN A 302 27.77 -30.96 1.48
C ASN A 302 26.63 -30.39 2.34
N GLU A 303 25.78 -31.23 2.92
CA GLU A 303 24.59 -30.79 3.68
C GLU A 303 24.96 -29.88 4.85
N LYS A 304 26.00 -30.22 5.61
CA LYS A 304 26.46 -29.42 6.74
C LYS A 304 27.03 -28.07 6.29
N PHE A 305 27.74 -28.06 5.16
CA PHE A 305 28.25 -26.82 4.58
C PHE A 305 27.12 -25.88 4.16
N GLU A 306 26.09 -26.38 3.48
CA GLU A 306 24.92 -25.56 3.11
C GLU A 306 24.11 -25.13 4.33
N ALA A 307 24.00 -25.98 5.36
CA ALA A 307 23.38 -25.62 6.63
C ALA A 307 24.12 -24.49 7.36
N ASP A 308 25.44 -24.57 7.49
CA ASP A 308 26.26 -23.52 8.12
C ASP A 308 26.22 -22.21 7.32
N ARG A 309 26.19 -22.31 5.98
CA ARG A 309 26.02 -21.16 5.09
C ARG A 309 24.66 -20.50 5.25
N TYR A 310 23.59 -21.29 5.41
CA TYR A 310 22.25 -20.78 5.69
C TYR A 310 22.19 -20.13 7.09
N ASP A 311 22.75 -20.77 8.12
CA ASP A 311 22.84 -20.25 9.49
C ASP A 311 23.56 -18.88 9.56
N PHE A 312 24.59 -18.67 8.74
CA PHE A 312 25.24 -17.36 8.63
C PHE A 312 24.28 -16.23 8.22
N TYR A 313 23.36 -16.48 7.30
CA TYR A 313 22.34 -15.51 6.91
C TYR A 313 21.23 -15.41 7.96
N LEU A 314 20.87 -16.51 8.62
CA LEU A 314 19.92 -16.49 9.74
C LEU A 314 20.44 -15.65 10.91
N LYS A 315 21.73 -15.72 11.27
CA LYS A 315 22.34 -14.86 12.29
C LYS A 315 22.28 -13.37 11.92
N LYS A 316 22.48 -13.03 10.65
CA LYS A 316 22.31 -11.64 10.17
C LYS A 316 20.86 -11.18 10.31
N TYR A 317 19.91 -12.06 9.95
CA TYR A 317 18.49 -11.81 10.13
C TYR A 317 18.15 -11.60 11.61
N GLU A 318 18.62 -12.47 12.50
CA GLU A 318 18.40 -12.40 13.94
C GLU A 318 18.84 -11.04 14.51
N VAL A 319 20.07 -10.62 14.23
CA VAL A 319 20.59 -9.31 14.69
C VAL A 319 19.76 -8.14 14.17
N ALA A 320 19.32 -8.20 12.91
CA ALA A 320 18.49 -7.15 12.31
C ALA A 320 17.04 -7.16 12.86
N ALA A 321 16.50 -8.35 13.15
CA ALA A 321 15.20 -8.54 13.77
C ALA A 321 15.19 -8.01 15.22
N LEU A 322 16.23 -8.31 16.00
CA LEU A 322 16.42 -7.77 17.35
C LEU A 322 16.46 -6.23 17.35
N LYS A 323 17.19 -5.59 16.42
CA LYS A 323 17.17 -4.13 16.25
C LYS A 323 15.78 -3.59 15.89
N THR A 324 15.03 -4.32 15.06
CA THR A 324 13.66 -3.94 14.68
C THR A 324 12.69 -4.02 15.86
N SER A 325 12.82 -5.04 16.71
CA SER A 325 12.01 -5.24 17.92
C SER A 325 12.37 -4.23 19.02
N THR A 326 13.65 -4.10 19.36
CA THR A 326 14.12 -3.13 20.38
C THR A 326 13.83 -1.69 20.01
N SER A 327 13.92 -1.32 18.72
CA SER A 327 13.50 0.02 18.26
C SER A 327 11.98 0.24 18.33
N LEU A 328 11.15 -0.83 18.29
CA LEU A 328 9.71 -0.72 18.56
C LEU A 328 9.47 -0.43 20.04
N ALA A 329 10.17 -1.15 20.92
CA ALA A 329 10.05 -0.98 22.37
C ALA A 329 10.41 0.46 22.78
N LEU A 330 11.48 1.02 22.22
CA LEU A 330 11.86 2.42 22.42
C LEU A 330 10.76 3.39 21.96
N LEU A 331 10.19 3.16 20.77
CA LEU A 331 9.08 3.98 20.26
C LEU A 331 7.88 3.96 21.23
N ASN A 332 7.45 2.76 21.64
CA ASN A 332 6.33 2.59 22.55
C ASN A 332 6.60 3.26 23.90
N PHE A 333 7.81 3.14 24.44
CA PHE A 333 8.21 3.82 25.68
C PHE A 333 8.13 5.35 25.54
N VAL A 334 8.71 5.92 24.48
CA VAL A 334 8.67 7.38 24.24
C VAL A 334 7.23 7.87 24.08
N GLN A 335 6.40 7.13 23.35
CA GLN A 335 4.97 7.44 23.17
C GLN A 335 4.21 7.44 24.50
N ASN A 336 4.40 6.41 25.33
CA ASN A 336 3.79 6.33 26.66
C ASN A 336 4.31 7.44 27.59
N ALA A 337 5.61 7.75 27.54
CA ALA A 337 6.20 8.81 28.36
C ALA A 337 5.63 10.20 28.01
N ILE A 338 5.47 10.51 26.71
CA ILE A 338 4.85 11.76 26.25
C ILE A 338 3.39 11.86 26.68
N PHE A 339 2.60 10.79 26.51
CA PHE A 339 1.21 10.81 26.96
C PHE A 339 1.08 10.89 28.48
N SER A 340 1.93 10.19 29.23
CA SER A 340 1.94 10.25 30.68
C SER A 340 2.29 11.64 31.20
N SER A 341 3.28 12.31 30.60
CA SER A 341 3.62 13.69 30.96
C SER A 341 2.50 14.68 30.59
N GLY A 342 1.85 14.48 29.44
CA GLY A 342 0.67 15.27 29.04
C GLY A 342 -0.51 15.11 30.01
N LEU A 343 -0.79 13.88 30.45
CA LEU A 343 -1.83 13.59 31.44
C LEU A 343 -1.50 14.25 32.79
N ILE A 344 -0.26 14.12 33.28
CA ILE A 344 0.20 14.78 34.50
C ILE A 344 0.00 16.29 34.39
N ALA A 345 0.41 16.91 33.28
CA ALA A 345 0.28 18.35 33.07
C ALA A 345 -1.20 18.80 33.13
N ILE A 346 -2.09 18.10 32.42
CA ILE A 346 -3.53 18.40 32.43
C ILE A 346 -4.14 18.18 33.82
N MET A 347 -3.75 17.12 34.52
CA MET A 347 -4.23 16.84 35.88
C MET A 347 -3.75 17.89 36.89
N CYS A 348 -2.52 18.37 36.78
CA CYS A 348 -2.01 19.47 37.60
C CYS A 348 -2.78 20.77 37.35
N LEU A 349 -3.05 21.11 36.09
CA LEU A 349 -3.87 22.28 35.74
C LEU A 349 -5.30 22.15 36.31
N ALA A 350 -5.91 20.97 36.19
CA ALA A 350 -7.21 20.70 36.79
C ALA A 350 -7.18 20.81 38.32
N ALA A 351 -6.15 20.29 38.98
CA ALA A 351 -6.00 20.38 40.43
C ALA A 351 -5.90 21.83 40.93
N VAL A 352 -5.14 22.68 40.24
CA VAL A 352 -5.06 24.12 40.55
C VAL A 352 -6.42 24.80 40.39
N ASN A 353 -7.14 24.50 39.32
CA ASN A 353 -8.48 25.06 39.09
C ASN A 353 -9.52 24.56 40.10
N ILE A 354 -9.40 23.32 40.57
CA ILE A 354 -10.22 22.79 41.67
C ILE A 354 -9.93 23.53 42.97
N GLN A 355 -8.66 23.78 43.30
CA GLN A 355 -8.29 24.57 44.49
C GLN A 355 -8.81 26.01 44.41
N ASN A 356 -8.86 26.58 43.21
CA ASN A 356 -9.42 27.92 42.95
C ASN A 356 -10.96 27.93 42.88
N GLY A 357 -11.63 26.78 43.03
CA GLY A 357 -13.09 26.66 43.00
C GLY A 357 -13.74 26.79 41.62
N THR A 358 -12.97 26.76 40.53
CA THR A 358 -13.49 26.90 39.16
C THR A 358 -13.84 25.57 38.48
N MET A 359 -13.38 24.44 39.03
CA MET A 359 -13.61 23.09 38.51
C MET A 359 -13.94 22.10 39.64
N ASN A 360 -14.66 21.01 39.32
CA ASN A 360 -14.97 19.93 40.27
C ASN A 360 -14.05 18.72 40.08
N VAL A 361 -14.03 17.79 41.05
CA VAL A 361 -13.25 16.54 40.97
C VAL A 361 -13.61 15.72 39.72
N GLY A 362 -14.88 15.70 39.29
CA GLY A 362 -15.28 15.05 38.05
C GLY A 362 -14.68 15.69 36.79
N ASP A 363 -14.36 16.98 36.80
CA ASP A 363 -13.70 17.66 35.68
C ASP A 363 -12.25 17.19 35.48
N LEU A 364 -11.55 16.85 36.56
CA LEU A 364 -10.23 16.23 36.47
C LEU A 364 -10.32 14.87 35.76
N VAL A 365 -11.33 14.05 36.10
CA VAL A 365 -11.54 12.76 35.43
C VAL A 365 -11.97 12.94 33.98
N LEU A 366 -12.81 13.93 33.67
CA LEU A 366 -13.15 14.31 32.30
C LEU A 366 -11.88 14.61 31.49
N ALA A 367 -11.02 15.49 32.02
CA ALA A 367 -9.82 15.94 31.32
C ALA A 367 -8.82 14.79 31.11
N ASN A 368 -8.60 13.97 32.14
CA ASN A 368 -7.78 12.76 32.04
C ASN A 368 -8.32 11.80 30.97
N THR A 369 -9.62 11.51 31.00
CA THR A 369 -10.23 10.51 30.10
C THR A 369 -10.23 10.99 28.65
N LEU A 370 -10.57 12.25 28.39
CA LEU A 370 -10.56 12.81 27.03
C LEU A 370 -9.16 12.79 26.42
N LEU A 371 -8.12 13.21 27.16
CA LEU A 371 -6.75 13.15 26.64
C LEU A 371 -6.29 11.70 26.44
N PHE A 372 -6.61 10.79 27.37
CA PHE A 372 -6.24 9.38 27.25
C PHE A 372 -6.88 8.70 26.04
N GLN A 373 -8.15 9.01 25.73
CA GLN A 373 -8.83 8.46 24.55
C GLN A 373 -8.11 8.79 23.24
N LEU A 374 -7.49 9.97 23.14
CA LEU A 374 -6.70 10.35 21.96
C LEU A 374 -5.47 9.46 21.75
N SER A 375 -4.92 8.86 22.81
CA SER A 375 -3.73 8.00 22.71
C SER A 375 -3.98 6.71 21.92
N VAL A 376 -5.18 6.14 22.02
CA VAL A 376 -5.53 4.85 21.42
C VAL A 376 -5.39 4.85 19.89
N PRO A 377 -6.05 5.75 19.13
CA PRO A 377 -5.88 5.78 17.67
C PRO A 377 -4.49 6.26 17.25
N LEU A 378 -3.84 7.12 18.05
CA LEU A 378 -2.53 7.67 17.74
C LEU A 378 -1.40 6.64 17.83
N ASN A 379 -1.53 5.60 18.68
CA ASN A 379 -0.56 4.51 18.77
C ASN A 379 -0.33 3.79 17.43
N PHE A 380 -1.31 3.80 16.54
CA PHE A 380 -1.19 3.20 15.22
C PHE A 380 -0.61 4.14 14.16
N LEU A 381 -0.38 5.43 14.48
CA LEU A 381 -0.01 6.47 13.51
C LEU A 381 1.28 6.15 12.75
N GLY A 382 2.28 5.56 13.40
CA GLY A 382 3.54 5.18 12.75
C GLY A 382 3.35 4.09 11.68
N SER A 383 2.53 3.08 11.97
CA SER A 383 2.19 2.03 11.01
C SER A 383 1.30 2.56 9.89
N VAL A 384 0.28 3.36 10.24
CA VAL A 384 -0.65 4.00 9.30
C VAL A 384 0.10 4.90 8.32
N TYR A 385 1.04 5.73 8.79
CA TYR A 385 1.87 6.58 7.93
C TYR A 385 2.65 5.75 6.90
N ARG A 386 3.30 4.66 7.36
CA ARG A 386 4.07 3.77 6.49
C ARG A 386 3.18 3.07 5.47
N GLU A 387 2.02 2.59 5.89
CA GLU A 387 1.04 1.89 5.03
C GLU A 387 0.44 2.82 3.99
N ILE A 388 0.08 4.06 4.37
CA ILE A 388 -0.37 5.07 3.41
C ILE A 388 0.72 5.30 2.37
N ARG A 389 1.96 5.53 2.81
CA ARG A 389 3.08 5.77 1.90
C ARG A 389 3.31 4.60 0.95
N GLN A 390 3.35 3.38 1.46
CA GLN A 390 3.54 2.18 0.65
C GLN A 390 2.38 1.99 -0.33
N GLY A 391 1.14 2.13 0.14
CA GLY A 391 -0.05 2.00 -0.68
C GLY A 391 -0.11 3.04 -1.80
N LEU A 392 0.36 4.28 -1.55
CA LEU A 392 0.50 5.31 -2.59
C LEU A 392 1.50 4.90 -3.68
N VAL A 393 2.64 4.32 -3.30
CA VAL A 393 3.66 3.83 -4.26
C VAL A 393 3.10 2.67 -5.08
N ASP A 394 2.47 1.69 -4.44
CA ASP A 394 1.88 0.54 -5.13
C ASP A 394 0.74 0.95 -6.07
N MET A 395 -0.11 1.89 -5.63
CA MET A 395 -1.14 2.47 -6.48
C MET A 395 -0.57 3.26 -7.64
N GLN A 396 0.55 3.96 -7.48
CA GLN A 396 1.17 4.73 -8.56
C GLN A 396 1.56 3.80 -9.71
N MET A 397 2.17 2.65 -9.41
CA MET A 397 2.49 1.63 -10.42
C MET A 397 1.22 1.14 -11.11
N MET A 398 0.17 0.80 -10.35
CA MET A 398 -1.09 0.36 -10.93
C MET A 398 -1.79 1.43 -11.79
N PHE A 399 -1.86 2.68 -11.34
CA PHE A 399 -2.46 3.78 -12.11
C PHE A 399 -1.65 4.12 -13.35
N SER A 400 -0.32 3.99 -13.32
CA SER A 400 0.50 4.17 -14.53
C SER A 400 0.17 3.19 -15.64
N LEU A 401 -0.39 2.01 -15.34
CA LEU A 401 -0.91 1.10 -16.36
C LEU A 401 -2.10 1.71 -17.13
N LEU A 402 -2.93 2.53 -16.49
CA LEU A 402 -4.06 3.22 -17.14
C LEU A 402 -3.63 4.37 -18.06
N TYR A 403 -2.36 4.79 -17.98
CA TYR A 403 -1.80 5.84 -18.85
C TYR A 403 -1.12 5.27 -20.09
N LEU A 404 -1.03 3.96 -20.19
CA LEU A 404 -0.53 3.31 -21.39
C LEU A 404 -1.51 3.54 -22.53
N LYS A 405 -0.98 3.77 -23.72
CA LYS A 405 -1.77 3.91 -24.94
C LYS A 405 -1.40 2.78 -25.87
N SER A 406 -2.39 2.23 -26.55
CA SER A 406 -2.16 1.33 -27.67
C SER A 406 -1.41 2.09 -28.76
N SER A 407 -0.38 1.47 -29.33
CA SER A 407 0.28 1.96 -30.54
C SER A 407 -0.61 1.85 -31.77
N ILE A 408 -1.53 0.88 -31.78
CA ILE A 408 -2.54 0.71 -32.83
C ILE A 408 -3.74 1.56 -32.47
N VAL A 409 -3.94 2.64 -33.21
CA VAL A 409 -5.06 3.59 -33.05
C VAL A 409 -5.88 3.59 -34.34
N GLU A 410 -7.20 3.49 -34.18
CA GLU A 410 -8.14 3.64 -35.29
C GLU A 410 -8.25 5.10 -35.72
N LYS A 411 -8.53 5.33 -37.00
CA LYS A 411 -8.90 6.66 -37.47
C LYS A 411 -10.26 7.04 -36.89
N PRO A 412 -10.48 8.31 -36.53
CA PRO A 412 -11.80 8.77 -36.10
C PRO A 412 -12.85 8.45 -37.18
N ASN A 413 -13.96 7.81 -36.79
CA ASN A 413 -15.05 7.41 -37.68
C ASN A 413 -14.64 6.46 -38.83
N ALA A 414 -13.71 5.52 -38.57
CA ALA A 414 -13.33 4.52 -39.56
C ALA A 414 -14.56 3.68 -40.00
N PRO A 415 -14.82 3.53 -41.31
CA PRO A 415 -15.93 2.71 -41.80
C PRO A 415 -15.70 1.21 -41.51
N PRO A 416 -16.78 0.42 -41.36
CA PRO A 416 -16.65 -1.02 -41.23
C PRO A 416 -16.11 -1.63 -42.53
N LEU A 417 -15.24 -2.63 -42.39
CA LEU A 417 -14.68 -3.37 -43.52
C LEU A 417 -15.80 -4.08 -44.28
N ARG A 418 -15.97 -3.74 -45.57
CA ARG A 418 -16.99 -4.34 -46.44
C ARG A 418 -16.39 -5.48 -47.26
N ILE A 419 -16.72 -6.72 -46.91
CA ILE A 419 -16.27 -7.90 -47.65
C ILE A 419 -17.41 -8.90 -47.86
N THR A 420 -17.33 -9.65 -48.94
CA THR A 420 -18.13 -10.84 -49.22
C THR A 420 -17.20 -12.02 -49.49
N ARG A 421 -17.71 -13.25 -49.58
CA ARG A 421 -16.85 -14.42 -49.84
C ARG A 421 -16.15 -14.31 -51.19
N GLU A 422 -16.82 -13.70 -52.15
CA GLU A 422 -16.39 -13.54 -53.54
C GLU A 422 -15.36 -12.41 -53.68
N THR A 423 -15.36 -11.45 -52.75
CA THR A 423 -14.49 -10.25 -52.81
C THR A 423 -13.39 -10.23 -51.75
N ALA A 424 -13.21 -11.33 -50.99
CA ALA A 424 -12.23 -11.44 -49.92
C ALA A 424 -10.78 -11.65 -50.43
N SER A 425 -10.32 -10.85 -51.40
CA SER A 425 -8.93 -10.83 -51.84
C SER A 425 -8.04 -10.08 -50.85
N ILE A 426 -6.79 -10.52 -50.72
CA ILE A 426 -5.77 -9.87 -49.88
C ILE A 426 -4.63 -9.41 -50.78
N SER A 427 -4.26 -8.13 -50.70
CA SER A 427 -3.14 -7.57 -51.44
C SER A 427 -2.12 -6.97 -50.46
N ILE A 428 -0.89 -7.47 -50.50
CA ILE A 428 0.24 -6.93 -49.75
C ILE A 428 1.14 -6.22 -50.76
N LYS A 429 1.42 -4.92 -50.54
CA LYS A 429 2.15 -4.07 -51.48
C LYS A 429 3.38 -3.45 -50.81
N ASN A 430 4.57 -3.88 -51.23
CA ASN A 430 5.87 -3.37 -50.81
C ASN A 430 6.02 -3.24 -49.28
N VAL A 431 5.54 -4.24 -48.54
CA VAL A 431 5.49 -4.18 -47.07
C VAL A 431 6.86 -4.41 -46.46
N THR A 432 7.30 -3.44 -45.66
CA THR A 432 8.49 -3.53 -44.82
C THR A 432 8.11 -3.44 -43.34
N PHE A 433 8.60 -4.37 -42.53
CA PHE A 433 8.24 -4.46 -41.12
C PHE A 433 9.30 -5.17 -40.29
N GLY A 434 9.51 -4.71 -39.06
CA GLY A 434 10.30 -5.38 -38.02
C GLY A 434 9.76 -5.03 -36.63
N TYR A 435 9.93 -5.92 -35.65
CA TYR A 435 9.47 -5.67 -34.27
C TYR A 435 10.33 -4.64 -33.53
N LEU A 436 11.60 -4.51 -33.92
CA LEU A 436 12.56 -3.57 -33.34
C LEU A 436 13.09 -2.63 -34.43
N PRO A 437 13.32 -1.34 -34.12
CA PRO A 437 13.96 -0.41 -35.03
C PRO A 437 15.31 -0.96 -35.52
N GLY A 438 15.59 -0.84 -36.82
CA GLY A 438 16.84 -1.32 -37.42
C GLY A 438 16.93 -2.83 -37.68
N GLN A 439 15.89 -3.61 -37.34
CA GLN A 439 15.87 -5.07 -37.57
C GLN A 439 14.65 -5.48 -38.43
N PRO A 440 14.66 -5.19 -39.76
CA PRO A 440 13.55 -5.53 -40.64
C PRO A 440 13.45 -7.05 -40.88
N ILE A 441 12.25 -7.60 -40.67
CA ILE A 441 11.90 -9.00 -40.93
C ILE A 441 11.31 -9.14 -42.34
N LEU A 442 10.33 -8.31 -42.67
CA LEU A 442 9.78 -8.21 -44.02
C LEU A 442 10.51 -7.07 -44.74
N LYS A 443 10.98 -7.33 -45.96
CA LYS A 443 11.79 -6.41 -46.76
C LYS A 443 11.13 -6.21 -48.13
N GLY A 444 10.19 -5.27 -48.25
CA GLY A 444 9.50 -4.96 -49.50
C GLY A 444 8.61 -6.08 -50.06
N VAL A 445 7.94 -6.84 -49.19
CA VAL A 445 7.15 -8.01 -49.61
C VAL A 445 5.91 -7.57 -50.40
N THR A 446 5.69 -8.18 -51.57
CA THR A 446 4.53 -7.93 -52.43
C THR A 446 3.93 -9.26 -52.91
N PHE A 447 2.66 -9.50 -52.65
CA PHE A 447 1.91 -10.64 -53.20
C PHE A 447 0.39 -10.42 -53.09
N GLU A 448 -0.36 -11.23 -53.81
CA GLU A 448 -1.83 -11.22 -53.78
C GLU A 448 -2.38 -12.62 -53.50
N VAL A 449 -3.43 -12.69 -52.67
CA VAL A 449 -4.22 -13.88 -52.40
C VAL A 449 -5.60 -13.67 -53.01
N PRO A 450 -5.95 -14.39 -54.09
CA PRO A 450 -7.25 -14.25 -54.71
C PRO A 450 -8.38 -14.75 -53.78
N ALA A 451 -9.55 -14.14 -53.91
CA ALA A 451 -10.73 -14.53 -53.13
C ALA A 451 -11.10 -16.01 -53.37
N GLY A 452 -11.49 -16.71 -52.31
CA GLY A 452 -11.93 -18.11 -52.36
C GLY A 452 -10.82 -19.15 -52.65
N LYS A 453 -9.56 -18.74 -52.80
CA LYS A 453 -8.44 -19.67 -53.05
C LYS A 453 -7.74 -20.10 -51.76
N LYS A 454 -7.27 -21.35 -51.75
CA LYS A 454 -6.41 -21.88 -50.69
C LYS A 454 -4.95 -21.62 -51.06
N VAL A 455 -4.29 -20.74 -50.31
CA VAL A 455 -2.89 -20.36 -50.55
C VAL A 455 -2.04 -20.80 -49.35
N ALA A 456 -0.85 -21.31 -49.63
CA ALA A 456 0.13 -21.67 -48.61
C ALA A 456 1.33 -20.70 -48.66
N ILE A 457 1.71 -20.16 -47.50
CA ILE A 457 2.93 -19.34 -47.35
C ILE A 457 3.99 -20.21 -46.67
N VAL A 458 5.00 -20.62 -47.42
CA VAL A 458 6.08 -21.52 -46.97
C VAL A 458 7.43 -20.80 -46.95
N GLY A 459 8.39 -21.32 -46.16
CA GLY A 459 9.74 -20.77 -46.07
C GLY A 459 10.47 -21.27 -44.82
N GLY A 460 11.79 -21.06 -44.76
CA GLY A 460 12.64 -21.45 -43.62
C GLY A 460 12.28 -20.73 -42.31
N SER A 461 12.89 -21.17 -41.19
CA SER A 461 12.72 -20.46 -39.91
C SER A 461 13.15 -18.99 -40.04
N GLY A 462 12.40 -18.07 -39.42
CA GLY A 462 12.68 -16.63 -39.50
C GLY A 462 12.24 -15.93 -40.79
N SER A 463 11.65 -16.63 -41.78
CA SER A 463 11.21 -16.02 -43.05
C SER A 463 10.02 -15.04 -42.95
N GLY A 464 9.52 -14.74 -41.74
CA GLY A 464 8.44 -13.77 -41.54
C GLY A 464 7.00 -14.28 -41.68
N LYS A 465 6.76 -15.60 -41.88
CA LYS A 465 5.42 -16.19 -42.06
C LYS A 465 4.43 -15.81 -40.96
N SER A 466 4.81 -16.02 -39.69
CA SER A 466 3.96 -15.69 -38.53
C SER A 466 3.74 -14.17 -38.41
N THR A 467 4.68 -13.37 -38.90
CA THR A 467 4.59 -11.90 -38.92
C THR A 467 3.52 -11.43 -39.91
N ILE A 468 3.40 -12.07 -41.09
CA ILE A 468 2.34 -11.77 -42.06
C ILE A 468 0.96 -11.95 -41.43
N VAL A 469 0.72 -13.06 -40.72
CA VAL A 469 -0.55 -13.32 -40.04
C VAL A 469 -0.85 -12.24 -38.98
N ARG A 470 0.16 -11.84 -38.20
CA ARG A 470 0.03 -10.77 -37.20
C ARG A 470 -0.27 -9.40 -37.82
N LEU A 471 0.28 -9.09 -38.99
CA LEU A 471 0.02 -7.85 -39.72
C LEU A 471 -1.38 -7.86 -40.37
N LEU A 472 -1.82 -8.98 -40.92
CA LEU A 472 -3.18 -9.13 -41.48
C LEU A 472 -4.25 -8.92 -40.41
N TYR A 473 -4.03 -9.43 -39.21
CA TYR A 473 -4.91 -9.21 -38.06
C TYR A 473 -4.72 -7.84 -37.39
N ARG A 474 -3.85 -6.99 -37.96
CA ARG A 474 -3.46 -5.65 -37.50
C ARG A 474 -3.13 -5.63 -35.99
N LEU A 475 -2.27 -6.58 -35.59
CA LEU A 475 -1.65 -6.59 -34.26
C LEU A 475 -0.42 -5.67 -34.21
N PHE A 476 0.12 -5.34 -35.39
CA PHE A 476 1.15 -4.35 -35.64
C PHE A 476 0.77 -3.56 -36.89
N ASP A 477 1.14 -2.29 -36.96
CA ASP A 477 1.09 -1.52 -38.21
C ASP A 477 2.40 -1.71 -38.99
N VAL A 478 2.32 -1.59 -40.31
CA VAL A 478 3.49 -1.72 -41.20
C VAL A 478 4.39 -0.50 -41.10
N GLY A 479 5.72 -0.69 -41.27
CA GLY A 479 6.66 0.43 -41.29
C GLY A 479 6.62 1.20 -42.62
N SER A 480 6.45 0.47 -43.72
CA SER A 480 6.14 1.03 -45.05
C SER A 480 5.37 0.01 -45.89
N GLY A 481 4.71 0.49 -46.94
CA GLY A 481 3.83 -0.30 -47.79
C GLY A 481 2.38 -0.33 -47.30
N ASP A 482 1.55 -1.12 -47.96
CA ASP A 482 0.12 -1.22 -47.67
C ASP A 482 -0.37 -2.68 -47.66
N ILE A 483 -1.31 -2.96 -46.77
CA ILE A 483 -2.08 -4.22 -46.76
C ILE A 483 -3.54 -3.86 -47.02
N LEU A 484 -4.11 -4.48 -48.05
CA LEU A 484 -5.48 -4.25 -48.48
C LEU A 484 -6.29 -5.54 -48.45
N ILE A 485 -7.54 -5.45 -48.02
CA ILE A 485 -8.54 -6.52 -48.12
C ILE A 485 -9.70 -5.99 -48.94
N ASN A 486 -10.06 -6.67 -50.03
CA ASN A 486 -11.05 -6.18 -50.99
C ASN A 486 -10.77 -4.74 -51.46
N GLY A 487 -9.49 -4.43 -51.73
CA GLY A 487 -9.03 -3.08 -52.10
C GLY A 487 -9.09 -2.01 -50.99
N GLN A 488 -9.60 -2.32 -49.80
CA GLN A 488 -9.66 -1.40 -48.65
C GLN A 488 -8.40 -1.57 -47.79
N LYS A 489 -7.70 -0.47 -47.49
CA LYS A 489 -6.54 -0.51 -46.57
C LYS A 489 -7.00 -0.89 -45.17
N ILE A 490 -6.32 -1.84 -44.54
CA ILE A 490 -6.66 -2.30 -43.19
C ILE A 490 -6.49 -1.21 -42.12
N THR A 491 -5.73 -0.15 -42.43
CA THR A 491 -5.50 1.01 -41.56
C THR A 491 -6.64 2.04 -41.60
N ASP A 492 -7.50 1.97 -42.63
CA ASP A 492 -8.59 2.92 -42.87
C ASP A 492 -9.95 2.41 -42.40
N VAL A 493 -10.02 1.15 -41.94
CA VAL A 493 -11.26 0.50 -41.50
C VAL A 493 -11.28 0.28 -39.99
N ASP A 494 -12.49 0.10 -39.46
CA ASP A 494 -12.76 -0.29 -38.08
C ASP A 494 -12.10 -1.65 -37.74
N LEU A 495 -11.37 -1.71 -36.62
CA LEU A 495 -10.54 -2.85 -36.24
C LEU A 495 -11.39 -4.05 -35.81
N GLU A 496 -12.56 -3.81 -35.22
CA GLU A 496 -13.49 -4.87 -34.83
C GLU A 496 -14.00 -5.62 -36.07
N SER A 497 -14.45 -4.87 -37.09
CA SER A 497 -14.93 -5.43 -38.35
C SER A 497 -13.83 -6.16 -39.13
N LEU A 498 -12.60 -5.64 -39.14
CA LEU A 498 -11.42 -6.30 -39.71
C LEU A 498 -11.15 -7.65 -39.04
N ARG A 499 -11.13 -7.68 -37.70
CA ARG A 499 -10.83 -8.90 -36.94
C ARG A 499 -11.94 -9.93 -37.02
N ARG A 500 -13.20 -9.49 -37.07
CA ARG A 500 -14.36 -10.37 -37.29
C ARG A 500 -14.34 -11.06 -38.66
N ALA A 501 -13.70 -10.44 -39.65
CA ALA A 501 -13.55 -10.99 -40.99
C ALA A 501 -12.45 -12.08 -41.11
N ILE A 502 -11.59 -12.25 -40.09
CA ILE A 502 -10.43 -13.14 -40.15
C ILE A 502 -10.53 -14.20 -39.06
N ALA A 503 -10.50 -15.47 -39.45
CA ALA A 503 -10.35 -16.58 -38.51
C ALA A 503 -8.88 -17.06 -38.49
N VAL A 504 -8.33 -17.26 -37.29
CA VAL A 504 -6.96 -17.76 -37.09
C VAL A 504 -7.01 -19.04 -36.28
N VAL A 505 -6.39 -20.11 -36.80
CA VAL A 505 -6.15 -21.36 -36.05
C VAL A 505 -4.69 -21.36 -35.60
N PRO A 506 -4.39 -21.16 -34.31
CA PRO A 506 -3.03 -21.09 -33.82
C PRO A 506 -2.36 -22.46 -33.79
N GLN A 507 -1.02 -22.48 -33.85
CA GLN A 507 -0.21 -23.70 -33.81
C GLN A 507 -0.21 -24.38 -32.43
N VAL A 508 -0.44 -23.62 -31.36
CA VAL A 508 -0.53 -24.13 -29.99
C VAL A 508 -1.92 -23.82 -29.47
N PHE A 509 -2.70 -24.85 -29.18
CA PHE A 509 -3.86 -24.74 -28.29
C PHE A 509 -3.31 -24.88 -26.86
N SER A 510 -3.39 -23.81 -26.08
CA SER A 510 -3.05 -23.81 -24.65
C SER A 510 -4.25 -24.19 -23.81
#